data_AF-A0AA95GCJ6-F1
#
_entry.id   AF-A0AA95GCJ6-F1
#
_cell.length_a   1.000
_cell.length_b   1.000
_cell.length_c   1.000
_cell.angle_alpha   90.00
_cell.angle_beta   90.00
_cell.angle_gamma   90.00
#
_symmetry.space_group_name_H-M   'P 1'
#
loop_
_entity.id
_entity.type
_entity.pdbx_description
1 polymer ?
#
loop_
_entity_poly.entity_id
_entity_poly.type
_entity_poly.pdbx_seq_one_letter_code
_entity_poly.pdbx_strand_id
1 'polypeptide(L)'
;MIIYHKALDPYHCYYRFLFYSHSLKVNSVDFDRLRLMDFYYLFPSLLHDFDKKNSKKKKKKFPEQFENLELKIQIFFNLLPIQKQALGYLFSDGYYNLNNYLNSNEIVLEKEIEPEILDLFLKEKIGKETWIELFFKYFKNYELKKIKKLSKLMDTKNVI
;
A
#
# COMPACT_ATOMS: atom_id res chain seq x y z
N MET A 1 11.38 2.97 26.65
CA MET A 1 10.13 2.33 26.18
C MET A 1 10.22 2.29 24.66
N ILE A 2 10.33 1.11 24.05
CA ILE A 2 10.34 1.00 22.59
C ILE A 2 8.91 1.29 22.14
N ILE A 3 8.68 2.45 21.54
CA ILE A 3 7.40 2.78 20.93
C ILE A 3 7.29 1.91 19.68
N TYR A 4 6.57 0.80 19.79
CA TYR A 4 6.34 -0.12 18.67
C TYR A 4 5.33 0.51 17.71
N HIS A 5 5.76 0.79 16.48
CA HIS A 5 4.90 1.32 15.44
C HIS A 5 4.77 0.31 14.31
N LYS A 6 3.57 -0.24 14.08
CA LYS A 6 3.31 -1.30 13.07
C LYS A 6 3.73 -0.92 11.63
N ALA A 7 3.81 0.37 11.32
CA ALA A 7 4.31 0.81 10.01
C ALA A 7 5.82 0.58 9.83
N LEU A 8 6.58 0.51 10.92
CA LEU A 8 8.02 0.32 10.93
C LEU A 8 8.42 -1.15 11.14
N ASP A 9 7.45 -2.06 11.05
CA ASP A 9 7.65 -3.50 11.18
C ASP A 9 7.59 -4.19 9.79
N PRO A 10 8.70 -4.81 9.34
CA PRO A 10 8.75 -5.55 8.09
C PRO A 10 7.75 -6.71 8.00
N TYR A 11 7.43 -7.41 9.08
CA TYR A 11 6.45 -8.51 9.07
C TYR A 11 5.02 -8.02 8.89
N HIS A 12 4.69 -6.87 9.47
CA HIS A 12 3.41 -6.22 9.20
C HIS A 12 3.35 -5.71 7.76
N CYS A 13 4.45 -5.19 7.23
CA CYS A 13 4.52 -4.78 5.83
C CYS A 13 4.41 -5.98 4.88
N TYR A 14 5.04 -7.10 5.21
CA TYR A 14 4.94 -8.38 4.51
C TYR A 14 3.48 -8.82 4.37
N TYR A 15 2.76 -8.85 5.49
CA TYR A 15 1.35 -9.22 5.52
C TYR A 15 0.49 -8.27 4.68
N ARG A 16 0.73 -6.96 4.81
CA ARG A 16 0.03 -5.94 4.02
C ARG A 16 0.28 -6.11 2.52
N PHE A 17 1.50 -6.42 2.09
CA PHE A 17 1.79 -6.69 0.68
C PHE A 17 1.03 -7.89 0.14
N LEU A 18 0.99 -9.01 0.87
CA LEU A 18 0.16 -10.15 0.49
C LEU A 18 -1.32 -9.76 0.40
N PHE A 19 -1.82 -9.02 1.39
CA PHE A 19 -3.19 -8.52 1.41
C PHE A 19 -3.51 -7.65 0.18
N TYR A 20 -2.60 -6.77 -0.22
CA TYR A 20 -2.77 -5.90 -1.37
C TYR A 20 -2.83 -6.69 -2.67
N SER A 21 -1.83 -7.56 -2.88
CA SER A 21 -1.71 -8.39 -4.09
C SER A 21 -2.93 -9.30 -4.24
N HIS A 22 -3.37 -9.94 -3.15
CA HIS A 22 -4.59 -10.75 -3.13
C HIS A 22 -5.85 -9.92 -3.44
N SER A 23 -6.01 -8.77 -2.79
CA SER A 23 -7.24 -7.98 -2.88
C SER A 23 -7.41 -7.22 -4.19
N LEU A 24 -6.33 -6.85 -4.87
CA LEU A 24 -6.39 -6.20 -6.19
C LEU A 24 -6.98 -7.12 -7.27
N LYS A 25 -6.81 -8.45 -7.12
CA LYS A 25 -7.20 -9.45 -8.12
C LYS A 25 -6.63 -9.10 -9.50
N VAL A 26 -5.33 -8.88 -9.58
CA VAL A 26 -4.55 -8.59 -10.79
C VAL A 26 -3.35 -9.52 -10.84
N ASN A 27 -2.89 -9.86 -12.05
CA ASN A 27 -1.79 -10.82 -12.24
C ASN A 27 -0.43 -10.25 -11.79
N SER A 28 -0.23 -8.95 -12.02
CA SER A 28 0.99 -8.26 -11.62
C SER A 28 0.68 -6.84 -11.14
N VAL A 29 1.56 -6.31 -10.30
CA VAL A 29 1.50 -4.93 -9.82
C VAL A 29 2.90 -4.33 -9.78
N ASP A 30 3.05 -3.14 -10.36
CA ASP A 30 4.30 -2.37 -10.27
C ASP A 30 4.65 -2.07 -8.80
N PHE A 31 5.91 -2.25 -8.42
CA PHE A 31 6.34 -2.06 -7.03
C PHE A 31 6.09 -0.62 -6.53
N ASP A 32 6.25 0.40 -7.36
CA ASP A 32 5.92 1.78 -6.97
C ASP A 32 4.44 1.94 -6.66
N ARG A 33 3.55 1.20 -7.35
CA ARG A 33 2.13 1.17 -7.00
C ARG A 33 1.94 0.54 -5.62
N LEU A 34 2.60 -0.59 -5.32
CA LEU A 34 2.55 -1.20 -3.99
C LEU A 34 3.07 -0.27 -2.90
N ARG A 35 4.16 0.46 -3.15
CA ARG A 35 4.71 1.45 -2.20
C ARG A 35 3.72 2.57 -1.89
N LEU A 36 3.07 3.11 -2.93
CA LEU A 36 2.05 4.13 -2.77
C LEU A 36 0.84 3.57 -2.01
N MET A 37 0.39 2.38 -2.38
CA MET A 37 -0.70 1.68 -1.68
C MET A 37 -0.39 1.54 -0.20
N ASP A 38 0.80 1.08 0.16
CA ASP A 38 1.19 0.89 1.54
C ASP A 38 1.16 2.18 2.35
N PHE A 39 1.72 3.25 1.79
CA PHE A 39 1.67 4.57 2.41
C PHE A 39 0.23 5.03 2.65
N TYR A 40 -0.64 4.94 1.64
CA TYR A 40 -2.03 5.39 1.79
C TYR A 40 -2.91 4.44 2.60
N TYR A 41 -2.54 3.18 2.74
CA TYR A 41 -3.21 2.26 3.64
C TYR A 41 -2.87 2.57 5.10
N LEU A 42 -1.61 2.92 5.37
CA LEU A 42 -1.15 3.37 6.68
C LEU A 42 -1.70 4.75 7.05
N PHE A 43 -1.86 5.63 6.06
CA PHE A 43 -2.35 7.00 6.22
C PHE A 43 -3.59 7.27 5.34
N PRO A 44 -4.73 6.59 5.62
CA PRO A 44 -5.90 6.61 4.74
C PRO A 44 -6.59 7.97 4.64
N SER A 45 -6.45 8.83 5.65
CA SER A 45 -6.91 10.21 5.61
C SER A 45 -6.29 11.03 4.47
N LEU A 46 -5.06 10.69 4.05
CA LEU A 46 -4.38 11.36 2.95
C LEU A 46 -4.96 11.01 1.58
N LEU A 47 -5.77 9.94 1.49
CA LEU A 47 -6.43 9.56 0.24
C LEU A 47 -7.53 10.56 -0.16
N HIS A 48 -8.01 11.40 0.77
CA HIS A 48 -8.98 12.46 0.49
C HIS A 48 -8.50 13.47 -0.56
N ASP A 49 -7.19 13.68 -0.68
CA ASP A 49 -6.61 14.68 -1.56
C ASP A 49 -6.65 14.26 -3.05
N PHE A 50 -6.81 12.97 -3.33
CA PHE A 50 -6.85 12.44 -4.70
C PHE A 50 -8.14 12.77 -5.44
N ASP A 51 -9.22 13.04 -4.71
CA ASP A 51 -10.54 13.21 -5.30
C ASP A 51 -11.19 14.52 -4.87
N LYS A 52 -10.59 15.63 -5.32
CA LYS A 52 -11.10 17.00 -5.12
C LYS A 52 -12.55 17.19 -5.58
N LYS A 53 -13.07 16.32 -6.48
CA LYS A 53 -14.44 16.37 -7.00
C LYS A 53 -15.44 15.55 -6.18
N ASN A 54 -15.00 14.69 -5.27
CA ASN A 54 -15.89 13.84 -4.50
C ASN A 54 -16.44 14.57 -3.25
N SER A 55 -17.76 14.48 -3.10
CA SER A 55 -18.54 15.13 -2.04
C SER A 55 -18.04 14.81 -0.63
N LYS A 56 -18.25 15.75 0.31
CA LYS A 56 -17.97 15.60 1.76
C LYS A 56 -18.40 14.23 2.35
N LYS A 57 -19.41 13.59 1.75
CA LYS A 57 -19.91 12.25 2.12
C LYS A 57 -18.90 11.11 1.92
N LYS A 58 -18.07 11.15 0.87
CA LYS A 58 -17.01 10.13 0.65
C LYS A 58 -15.80 10.34 1.57
N LYS A 59 -15.56 11.57 2.03
CA LYS A 59 -14.48 11.87 2.98
C LYS A 59 -14.74 11.26 4.36
N LYS A 60 -16.00 11.28 4.84
CA LYS A 60 -16.37 10.61 6.10
C LYS A 60 -16.14 9.09 6.14
N LYS A 61 -15.82 8.46 4.99
CA LYS A 61 -15.61 7.02 4.92
C LYS A 61 -14.21 6.59 5.32
N PHE A 62 -13.19 7.45 5.18
CA PHE A 62 -11.83 7.09 5.61
C PHE A 62 -11.61 7.48 7.07
N PRO A 63 -10.76 6.75 7.79
CA PRO A 63 -10.37 7.10 9.15
C PRO A 63 -9.80 8.53 9.22
N GLU A 64 -10.11 9.23 10.32
CA GLU A 64 -9.52 10.54 10.58
C GLU A 64 -8.02 10.44 10.85
N GLN A 65 -7.33 11.53 10.55
CA GLN A 65 -5.89 11.63 10.73
C GLN A 65 -5.55 11.80 12.21
N PHE A 66 -4.91 10.81 12.82
CA PHE A 66 -4.48 10.88 14.22
C PHE A 66 -3.16 11.66 14.39
N GLU A 67 -2.27 11.59 13.41
CA GLU A 67 -0.92 12.19 13.47
C GLU A 67 -0.80 13.39 12.55
N ASN A 68 -0.09 14.44 12.98
CA ASN A 68 0.16 15.59 12.12
C ASN A 68 1.25 15.24 11.09
N LEU A 69 0.86 15.00 9.84
CA LEU A 69 1.73 14.52 8.76
C LEU A 69 2.25 15.71 7.94
N GLU A 70 3.00 16.60 8.56
CA GLU A 70 3.61 17.75 7.85
C GLU A 70 4.68 17.28 6.85
N LEU A 71 5.33 16.15 7.14
CA LEU A 71 6.48 15.62 6.40
C LEU A 71 6.15 14.36 5.57
N LYS A 72 5.01 14.36 4.86
CA LYS A 72 4.49 13.20 4.07
C LYS A 72 5.54 12.57 3.15
N ILE A 73 6.33 13.40 2.47
CA ILE A 73 7.38 12.96 1.55
C ILE A 73 8.46 12.18 2.30
N GLN A 74 8.93 12.71 3.43
CA GLN A 74 9.95 12.06 4.24
C GLN A 74 9.44 10.72 4.79
N ILE A 75 8.21 10.69 5.31
CA ILE A 75 7.58 9.46 5.79
C ILE A 75 7.51 8.42 4.67
N PHE A 76 7.07 8.80 3.47
CA PHE A 76 7.02 7.91 2.31
C PHE A 76 8.39 7.31 1.97
N PHE A 77 9.46 8.11 2.00
CA PHE A 77 10.82 7.60 1.76
C PHE A 77 11.33 6.74 2.92
N ASN A 78 10.98 7.06 4.17
CA ASN A 78 11.37 6.28 5.35
C ASN A 78 10.70 4.90 5.41
N LEU A 79 9.57 4.70 4.73
CA LEU A 79 8.95 3.38 4.60
C LEU A 79 9.72 2.46 3.63
N LEU A 80 10.51 3.00 2.68
CA LEU A 80 11.16 2.21 1.64
C LEU A 80 12.07 1.09 2.19
N PRO A 81 12.93 1.32 3.20
CA PRO A 81 13.75 0.25 3.76
C PRO A 81 12.92 -0.89 4.36
N ILE A 82 11.79 -0.57 5.01
CA ILE A 82 10.88 -1.56 5.60
C ILE A 82 10.17 -2.36 4.49
N GLN A 83 9.70 -1.65 3.45
CA GLN A 83 9.07 -2.25 2.28
C GLN A 83 10.01 -3.18 1.52
N LYS A 84 11.29 -2.81 1.38
CA LYS A 84 12.31 -3.66 0.75
C LYS A 84 12.66 -4.90 1.59
N GLN A 85 12.71 -4.78 2.92
CA GLN A 85 12.89 -5.94 3.79
C GLN A 85 11.72 -6.92 3.67
N ALA A 86 10.48 -6.40 3.70
CA ALA A 86 9.29 -7.21 3.49
C ALA A 86 9.28 -7.92 2.13
N LEU A 87 9.68 -7.22 1.05
CA LEU A 87 9.87 -7.83 -0.26
C LEU A 87 10.89 -8.97 -0.22
N GLY A 88 12.04 -8.76 0.43
CA GLY A 88 13.07 -9.78 0.56
C GLY A 88 12.55 -11.07 1.20
N TYR A 89 11.75 -10.94 2.26
CA TYR A 89 11.07 -12.09 2.87
C TYR A 89 10.06 -12.75 1.91
N LEU A 90 9.23 -11.96 1.21
CA LEU A 90 8.25 -12.50 0.25
C LEU A 90 8.89 -13.23 -0.93
N PHE A 91 10.04 -12.77 -1.40
CA PHE A 91 10.83 -13.48 -2.42
C PHE A 91 11.44 -14.76 -1.87
N SER A 92 11.96 -14.72 -0.64
CA SER A 92 12.59 -15.89 0.01
C SER A 92 11.57 -16.99 0.30
N ASP A 93 10.36 -16.61 0.72
CA ASP A 93 9.27 -17.54 1.02
C ASP A 93 8.53 -18.02 -0.25
N GLY A 94 8.91 -17.50 -1.43
CA GLY A 94 8.39 -17.91 -2.72
C GLY A 94 7.02 -17.33 -3.09
N TYR A 95 6.48 -16.37 -2.32
CA TYR A 95 5.21 -15.73 -2.70
C TYR A 95 5.37 -14.86 -3.93
N TYR A 96 6.51 -14.18 -4.07
CA TYR A 96 6.78 -13.31 -5.20
C TYR A 96 7.91 -13.82 -6.08
N ASN A 97 7.79 -13.56 -7.38
CA ASN A 97 8.86 -13.81 -8.34
C ASN A 97 9.94 -12.71 -8.31
N LEU A 98 11.18 -13.08 -7.95
CA LEU A 98 12.30 -12.14 -7.93
C LEU A 98 12.71 -11.65 -9.33
N ASN A 99 12.66 -12.51 -10.34
CA ASN A 99 13.10 -12.18 -11.70
C ASN A 99 12.20 -11.11 -12.34
N ASN A 100 10.88 -11.19 -12.15
CA ASN A 100 9.94 -10.14 -12.59
C ASN A 100 10.28 -8.80 -11.95
N TYR A 101 10.56 -8.79 -10.64
CA TYR A 101 10.93 -7.57 -9.94
C TYR A 101 12.22 -6.95 -10.49
N LEU A 102 13.28 -7.75 -10.67
CA LEU A 102 14.57 -7.26 -11.15
C LEU A 102 14.53 -6.77 -12.60
N ASN A 103 13.72 -7.40 -13.46
CA ASN A 103 13.68 -7.10 -14.89
C ASN A 103 12.68 -5.98 -15.25
N SER A 104 11.51 -5.94 -14.61
CA SER A 104 10.41 -5.05 -14.98
C SER A 104 9.82 -4.25 -13.82
N ASN A 105 10.38 -4.35 -12.60
CA ASN A 105 9.81 -3.73 -11.39
C ASN A 105 8.37 -4.21 -11.08
N GLU A 106 8.03 -5.40 -11.58
CA GLU A 106 6.70 -6.01 -11.38
C GLU A 106 6.73 -7.04 -10.26
N ILE A 107 5.71 -6.97 -9.41
CA ILE A 107 5.43 -7.95 -8.38
C ILE A 107 4.32 -8.87 -8.88
N VAL A 108 4.64 -10.16 -8.95
CA VAL A 108 3.74 -11.24 -9.37
C VAL A 108 3.59 -12.20 -8.20
N LEU A 109 2.35 -12.52 -7.84
CA LEU A 109 2.06 -13.55 -6.83
C LEU A 109 2.15 -14.93 -7.49
N GLU A 110 3.13 -15.74 -7.09
CA GLU A 110 3.37 -17.08 -7.65
C GLU A 110 2.79 -18.19 -6.79
N LYS A 111 2.92 -18.04 -5.47
CA LYS A 111 2.43 -19.00 -4.50
C LYS A 111 1.03 -18.62 -4.05
N GLU A 112 0.16 -19.61 -3.94
CA GLU A 112 -1.14 -19.44 -3.29
C GLU A 112 -0.96 -19.06 -1.82
N ILE A 113 -1.81 -18.16 -1.34
CA ILE A 113 -1.77 -17.71 0.05
C ILE A 113 -2.50 -18.73 0.92
N GLU A 114 -1.88 -19.11 2.02
CA GLU A 114 -2.37 -20.11 2.96
C GLU A 114 -3.74 -19.71 3.53
N PRO A 115 -4.66 -20.66 3.72
CA PRO A 115 -6.00 -20.40 4.23
C PRO A 115 -6.01 -19.61 5.55
N GLU A 116 -5.07 -19.88 6.46
CA GLU A 116 -4.98 -19.19 7.74
C GLU A 116 -4.70 -17.69 7.56
N ILE A 117 -3.89 -17.32 6.56
CA ILE A 117 -3.60 -15.92 6.23
C ILE A 117 -4.82 -15.27 5.56
N LEU A 118 -5.54 -16.00 4.71
CA LEU A 118 -6.78 -15.51 4.11
C LEU A 118 -7.85 -15.18 5.17
N ASP A 119 -7.96 -15.98 6.22
CA ASP A 119 -8.85 -15.70 7.35
C ASP A 119 -8.46 -14.40 8.08
N LEU A 120 -7.17 -14.10 8.19
CA LEU A 120 -6.71 -12.82 8.72
C LEU A 120 -7.10 -11.66 7.81
N PHE A 121 -7.05 -11.83 6.49
CA PHE A 121 -7.52 -10.80 5.55
C PHE A 121 -9.00 -10.49 5.70
N LEU A 122 -9.81 -11.52 5.97
CA LEU A 122 -11.23 -11.34 6.25
C LEU A 122 -11.40 -10.55 7.56
N LYS A 123 -10.69 -10.91 8.62
CA LYS A 123 -10.71 -10.16 9.89
C LYS A 123 -10.28 -8.71 9.73
N GLU A 124 -9.28 -8.43 8.90
CA GLU A 124 -8.82 -7.06 8.61
C GLU A 124 -9.91 -6.22 7.92
N LYS A 125 -10.77 -6.86 7.11
CA LYS A 125 -11.90 -6.19 6.45
C LYS A 125 -13.05 -5.86 7.40
N ILE A 126 -13.30 -6.69 8.42
CA ILE A 126 -14.43 -6.52 9.34
C ILE A 126 -14.44 -5.11 9.95
N GLY A 127 -15.54 -4.39 9.80
CA GLY A 127 -15.71 -3.02 10.31
C GLY A 127 -14.95 -1.93 9.53
N LYS A 128 -14.17 -2.30 8.51
CA LYS A 128 -13.40 -1.40 7.62
C LYS A 128 -13.80 -1.52 6.15
N GLU A 129 -14.76 -2.40 5.84
CA GLU A 129 -15.23 -2.75 4.49
C GLU A 129 -15.37 -1.53 3.57
N THR A 130 -16.05 -0.48 4.03
CA THR A 130 -16.45 0.63 3.17
C THR A 130 -15.27 1.44 2.64
N TRP A 131 -14.18 1.59 3.39
CA TRP A 131 -13.01 2.35 2.93
C TRP A 131 -11.98 1.46 2.27
N ILE A 132 -11.82 0.22 2.73
CA ILE A 132 -10.92 -0.76 2.11
C ILE A 132 -11.38 -1.07 0.68
N GLU A 133 -12.68 -1.24 0.46
CA GLU A 133 -13.23 -1.43 -0.90
C GLU A 133 -12.96 -0.21 -1.79
N LEU A 134 -13.16 0.99 -1.26
CA LEU A 134 -12.88 2.23 -1.99
C LEU A 134 -11.39 2.37 -2.31
N PHE A 135 -10.52 2.03 -1.37
CA PHE A 135 -9.08 2.04 -1.51
C PHE A 135 -8.64 1.11 -2.65
N PHE A 136 -9.05 -0.15 -2.63
CA PHE A 136 -8.66 -1.08 -3.70
C PHE A 136 -9.26 -0.70 -5.05
N LYS A 137 -10.52 -0.24 -5.07
CA LYS A 137 -11.14 0.28 -6.30
C LYS A 137 -10.35 1.46 -6.87
N TYR A 138 -9.82 2.34 -6.01
CA TYR A 138 -9.01 3.47 -6.41
C TYR A 138 -7.71 3.01 -7.08
N PHE A 139 -6.92 2.19 -6.41
CA PHE A 139 -5.62 1.76 -6.93
C PHE A 139 -5.71 0.81 -8.12
N LYS A 140 -6.82 0.08 -8.26
CA LYS A 140 -7.12 -0.75 -9.43
C LYS A 140 -7.47 0.08 -10.67
N ASN A 141 -8.30 1.12 -10.50
CA ASN A 141 -8.86 1.86 -11.64
C ASN A 141 -7.97 3.01 -12.14
N TYR A 142 -7.03 3.49 -11.31
CA TYR A 142 -6.17 4.61 -11.68
C TYR A 142 -4.82 4.13 -12.20
N GLU A 143 -4.39 4.68 -13.33
CA GLU A 143 -3.05 4.48 -13.86
C GLU A 143 -1.99 5.00 -12.89
N LEU A 144 -0.86 4.30 -12.78
CA LEU A 144 0.23 4.67 -11.89
C LEU A 144 0.71 6.11 -12.11
N LYS A 145 0.82 6.56 -13.37
CA LYS A 145 1.19 7.96 -13.70
C LYS A 145 0.24 8.97 -13.05
N LYS A 146 -1.07 8.67 -13.05
CA LYS A 146 -2.10 9.53 -12.45
C LYS A 146 -2.00 9.52 -10.93
N ILE A 147 -1.76 8.36 -10.32
CA ILE A 147 -1.56 8.22 -8.87
C ILE A 147 -0.32 9.00 -8.43
N LYS A 148 0.82 8.85 -9.12
CA LYS A 148 2.07 9.59 -8.85
C LYS A 148 1.82 11.10 -8.88
N LYS A 149 1.20 11.62 -9.95
CA LYS A 149 0.86 13.05 -10.09
C LYS A 149 -0.05 13.58 -8.98
N LEU A 150 -1.04 12.80 -8.57
CA LEU A 150 -1.97 13.22 -7.52
C LEU A 150 -1.32 13.15 -6.12
N SER A 151 -0.46 12.16 -5.89
CA SER A 151 0.26 11.98 -4.62
C SER A 151 1.33 13.05 -4.38
N LYS A 152 2.02 13.48 -5.45
CA LYS A 152 3.25 14.29 -5.40
C LYS A 152 4.39 13.67 -4.58
N LEU A 153 4.30 12.38 -4.24
CA LEU A 153 5.29 11.66 -3.43
C LEU A 153 6.46 11.12 -4.26
N MET A 154 6.24 10.89 -5.56
CA MET A 154 7.20 10.27 -6.48
C MET A 154 7.46 11.13 -7.73
N ASP A 155 7.11 12.42 -7.69
CA ASP A 155 7.40 13.31 -8.81
C ASP A 155 8.91 13.63 -8.86
N THR A 156 9.52 13.36 -10.01
CA THR A 156 10.96 13.55 -10.29
C THR A 156 11.41 15.02 -10.25
N LYS A 157 10.50 15.98 -10.04
CA LYS A 157 10.83 17.41 -10.01
C LYS A 157 11.20 17.95 -8.63
N ASN A 158 11.09 17.14 -7.56
CA ASN A 158 11.37 17.57 -6.18
C ASN A 158 12.69 17.01 -5.63
N VAL A 159 13.60 16.57 -6.50
CA VAL A 159 14.98 16.26 -6.14
C VAL A 159 15.86 17.21 -6.92
N ILE A 160 16.09 18.39 -6.34
CA ILE A 160 17.29 19.26 -6.34
C ILE A 160 16.89 20.50 -5.53
#